data_AF-A0A965QJH2-F1
#
_entry.id   AF-A0A965QJH2-F1
#
_cell.length_a   1.000
_cell.length_b   1.000
_cell.length_c   1.000
_cell.angle_alpha   90.00
_cell.angle_beta   90.00
_cell.angle_gamma   90.00
#
_symmetry.space_group_name_H-M   'P 1'
#
loop_
_entity.id
_entity.type
_entity.pdbx_description
1 polymer ?
#
loop_
_entity_poly.entity_id
_entity_poly.type
_entity_poly.pdbx_seq_one_letter_code
_entity_poly.pdbx_strand_id
1 'polypeptide(L)'
;MNQDSNFAVGQVSNRLREWIHEVNNALFITKGFLEEIEADAKSRSYLKANFDHDNFLEMIETVVRSVDRLDRNVQKLRKYAKEDVFSESGVERPARRGEINPG
;
A
#
# COMPACT_ATOMS: atom_id res chain seq x y z
N MET A 1 1.10 32.89 13.16
CA MET A 1 1.28 31.45 12.86
C MET A 1 0.10 30.73 13.50
N ASN A 2 -0.83 30.10 12.76
CA ASN A 2 -1.73 29.02 13.26
C ASN A 2 -2.89 28.57 12.33
N GLN A 3 -3.16 29.22 11.19
CA GLN A 3 -4.24 28.76 10.29
C GLN A 3 -3.73 27.81 9.19
N ASP A 4 -2.58 28.14 8.59
CA ASP A 4 -2.01 27.37 7.47
C ASP A 4 -1.49 25.99 7.91
N SER A 5 -0.89 25.89 9.10
CA SER A 5 -0.41 24.61 9.64
C SER A 5 -1.54 23.63 9.97
N ASN A 6 -2.69 24.12 10.44
CA ASN A 6 -3.86 23.26 10.71
C ASN A 6 -4.52 22.76 9.41
N PHE A 7 -4.51 23.59 8.37
CA PHE A 7 -5.01 23.20 7.05
C PHE A 7 -4.13 22.11 6.41
N ALA A 8 -2.81 22.28 6.48
CA ALA A 8 -1.83 21.29 6.02
C ALA A 8 -1.99 19.92 6.70
N VAL A 9 -2.05 19.89 8.03
CA VAL A 9 -2.23 18.64 8.79
C VAL A 9 -3.55 17.95 8.43
N GLY A 10 -4.60 18.72 8.13
CA GLY A 10 -5.88 18.20 7.65
C GLY A 10 -5.78 17.51 6.29
N GLN A 11 -5.11 18.11 5.31
CA GLN A 11 -4.90 17.50 4.00
C GLN A 11 -4.05 16.22 4.08
N VAL A 12 -3.00 16.26 4.91
CA VAL A 12 -2.13 15.11 5.16
C VAL A 12 -2.90 13.94 5.77
N SER A 13 -3.76 14.23 6.73
CA SER A 13 -4.60 13.23 7.38
C SER A 13 -5.58 12.58 6.41
N ASN A 14 -6.18 13.37 5.50
CA ASN A 14 -7.10 12.84 4.49
C ASN A 14 -6.39 11.96 3.46
N ARG A 15 -5.23 12.40 2.95
CA ARG A 15 -4.48 11.65 1.94
C ARG A 15 -3.91 10.34 2.50
N LEU A 16 -3.40 10.37 3.73
CA LEU A 16 -2.99 9.16 4.44
C LEU A 16 -4.15 8.20 4.65
N ARG A 17 -5.35 8.70 5.00
CA ARG A 17 -6.54 7.87 5.18
C ARG A 17 -6.93 7.17 3.87
N GLU A 18 -6.95 7.89 2.75
CA GLU A 18 -7.22 7.30 1.42
C GLU A 18 -6.24 6.17 1.10
N TRP A 19 -4.94 6.38 1.30
CA TRP A 19 -3.93 5.37 1.01
C TRP A 19 -3.98 4.17 1.96
N ILE A 20 -4.29 4.40 3.23
CA ILE A 20 -4.55 3.32 4.19
C ILE A 20 -5.75 2.48 3.72
N HIS A 21 -6.83 3.11 3.24
CA HIS A 21 -7.97 2.37 2.68
C HIS A 21 -7.57 1.55 1.46
N GLU A 22 -6.79 2.10 0.54
CA GLU A 22 -6.32 1.34 -0.64
C GLU A 22 -5.43 0.14 -0.26
N VAL A 23 -4.52 0.32 0.70
CA VAL A 23 -3.66 -0.76 1.22
C VAL A 23 -4.52 -1.84 1.89
N ASN A 24 -5.47 -1.45 2.74
CA ASN A 24 -6.36 -2.40 3.41
C ASN A 24 -7.19 -3.22 2.41
N ASN A 25 -7.70 -2.58 1.34
CA ASN A 25 -8.46 -3.29 0.31
C ASN A 25 -7.59 -4.31 -0.44
N ALA A 26 -6.36 -3.94 -0.81
CA ALA A 26 -5.45 -4.85 -1.49
C ALA A 26 -4.99 -6.02 -0.58
N LEU A 27 -4.80 -5.78 0.72
CA LEU A 27 -4.54 -6.82 1.71
C LEU A 27 -5.71 -7.79 1.85
N PHE A 28 -6.95 -7.28 1.87
CA PHE A 28 -8.15 -8.10 1.96
C PHE A 28 -8.26 -9.06 0.76
N ILE A 29 -8.08 -8.53 -0.46
CA ILE A 29 -8.10 -9.33 -1.70
C ILE A 29 -7.00 -10.40 -1.67
N THR A 30 -5.76 -10.01 -1.34
CA THR A 30 -4.63 -10.95 -1.27
C THR A 30 -4.89 -12.07 -0.26
N LYS A 31 -5.48 -11.75 0.89
CA LYS A 31 -5.82 -12.74 1.92
C LYS A 31 -6.84 -13.77 1.43
N GLY A 32 -7.94 -13.34 0.79
CA GLY A 32 -8.95 -14.28 0.28
C GLY A 32 -8.37 -15.29 -0.70
N PHE A 33 -7.49 -14.83 -1.60
CA PHE A 33 -6.81 -15.73 -2.54
C PHE A 33 -5.82 -16.69 -1.88
N LEU A 34 -5.08 -16.25 -0.85
CA LEU A 34 -4.19 -17.15 -0.11
C LEU A 34 -4.98 -18.27 0.58
N GLU A 35 -6.18 -17.97 1.09
CA GLU A 35 -7.08 -18.97 1.69
C GLU A 35 -7.54 -20.00 0.64
N GLU A 36 -7.83 -19.57 -0.59
CA GLU A 36 -8.18 -20.46 -1.71
C GLU A 36 -6.99 -21.35 -2.13
N ILE A 37 -5.79 -20.77 -2.30
CA ILE A 37 -4.57 -21.54 -2.60
C ILE A 37 -4.28 -22.57 -1.49
N GLU A 38 -4.44 -22.18 -0.23
CA GLU A 38 -4.22 -23.08 0.90
C GLU A 38 -5.22 -24.25 0.92
N ALA A 39 -6.49 -23.99 0.61
CA ALA A 39 -7.52 -25.02 0.50
C ALA A 39 -7.21 -26.03 -0.63
N ASP A 40 -6.79 -25.54 -1.78
CA ASP A 40 -6.39 -26.37 -2.92
C ASP A 40 -5.13 -27.19 -2.64
N ALA A 41 -4.15 -26.58 -1.98
CA ALA A 41 -2.92 -27.25 -1.57
C ALA A 41 -3.19 -28.38 -0.58
N LYS A 42 -4.00 -28.11 0.47
CA LYS A 42 -4.41 -29.08 1.49
C LYS A 42 -5.18 -30.25 0.88
N SER A 43 -6.09 -29.95 -0.05
CA SER A 43 -6.91 -30.97 -0.73
C SER A 43 -6.17 -31.70 -1.86
N ARG A 44 -4.94 -31.26 -2.19
CA ARG A 44 -4.16 -31.72 -3.36
C ARG A 44 -4.97 -31.66 -4.66
N SER A 45 -5.91 -30.73 -4.74
CA SER A 45 -6.84 -30.64 -5.87
C SER A 45 -6.11 -30.33 -7.17
N TYR A 46 -5.02 -29.58 -7.10
CA TYR A 46 -4.12 -29.28 -8.22
C TYR A 46 -3.46 -30.49 -8.89
N LEU A 47 -3.56 -31.70 -8.31
CA LEU A 47 -3.06 -32.94 -8.91
C LEU A 47 -4.14 -33.74 -9.64
N LYS A 48 -5.41 -33.33 -9.55
CA LYS A 48 -6.53 -34.05 -10.17
C LYS A 48 -6.59 -33.72 -11.66
N ALA A 49 -6.92 -34.71 -12.49
CA ALA A 49 -7.01 -34.55 -13.94
C ALA A 49 -8.10 -33.55 -14.40
N ASN A 50 -9.08 -33.26 -13.54
CA ASN A 50 -10.14 -32.30 -13.79
C ASN A 50 -9.92 -30.95 -13.08
N PHE A 51 -8.72 -30.70 -12.55
CA PHE A 51 -8.40 -29.44 -11.92
C PHE A 51 -8.27 -28.34 -12.97
N ASP A 52 -8.85 -27.18 -12.67
CA ASP A 52 -8.79 -26.02 -13.54
C ASP A 52 -7.47 -25.26 -13.32
N HIS A 53 -6.44 -25.69 -14.04
CA HIS A 53 -5.11 -25.09 -13.96
C HIS A 53 -5.09 -23.64 -14.46
N ASP A 54 -5.93 -23.29 -15.43
CA ASP A 54 -5.98 -21.94 -16.00
C ASP A 54 -6.53 -20.96 -14.96
N ASN A 55 -7.63 -21.32 -14.29
CA ASN A 55 -8.18 -20.53 -13.18
C ASN A 55 -7.18 -20.41 -12.02
N PHE A 56 -6.44 -21.48 -11.70
CA PHE A 56 -5.41 -21.44 -10.66
C PHE A 56 -4.24 -20.51 -11.01
N LEU A 57 -3.82 -20.48 -12.28
CA LEU A 57 -2.80 -19.54 -12.76
C LEU A 57 -3.32 -18.10 -12.70
N GLU A 58 -4.56 -17.84 -13.12
CA GLU A 58 -5.19 -16.52 -13.02
C GLU A 58 -5.26 -16.03 -11.56
N MET A 59 -5.53 -16.94 -10.62
CA MET A 59 -5.52 -16.65 -9.19
C MET A 59 -4.13 -16.22 -8.70
N ILE A 60 -3.08 -16.95 -9.09
CA ILE A 60 -1.67 -16.59 -8.78
C ILE A 60 -1.31 -15.23 -9.38
N GLU A 61 -1.65 -14.99 -10.64
CA GLU A 61 -1.40 -13.69 -11.29
C GLU A 61 -2.09 -12.54 -10.55
N THR A 62 -3.30 -12.77 -10.07
CA THR A 62 -4.06 -11.77 -9.32
C THR A 62 -3.43 -11.44 -7.97
N VAL A 63 -2.88 -12.45 -7.28
CA VAL A 63 -2.08 -12.26 -6.06
C VAL A 63 -0.85 -11.41 -6.35
N VAL A 64 -0.09 -11.73 -7.40
CA VAL A 64 1.12 -10.98 -7.80
C VAL A 64 0.76 -9.51 -8.07
N ARG A 65 -0.29 -9.25 -8.85
CA ARG A 65 -0.76 -7.88 -9.14
C ARG A 65 -1.18 -7.13 -7.86
N SER A 66 -1.80 -7.83 -6.90
CA SER A 66 -2.24 -7.24 -5.63
C SER A 66 -1.05 -6.87 -4.73
N VAL A 67 -0.02 -7.72 -4.69
CA VAL A 67 1.25 -7.44 -4.00
C VAL A 67 1.98 -6.26 -4.64
N ASP A 68 2.05 -6.20 -5.97
CA ASP A 68 2.64 -5.06 -6.67
C ASP A 68 1.90 -3.74 -6.38
N ARG A 69 0.57 -3.80 -6.28
CA ARG A 69 -0.25 -2.64 -5.91
C ARG A 69 0.03 -2.18 -4.48
N LEU A 70 0.21 -3.13 -3.54
CA LEU A 70 0.58 -2.84 -2.16
C LEU A 70 1.94 -2.13 -2.09
N ASP A 71 2.95 -2.66 -2.81
CA ASP A 71 4.28 -2.05 -2.82
C ASP A 71 4.25 -0.61 -3.35
N ARG A 72 3.57 -0.38 -4.48
CA ARG A 72 3.39 0.97 -5.05
C ARG A 72 2.70 1.91 -4.06
N ASN A 73 1.69 1.45 -3.33
CA ASN A 73 0.97 2.28 -2.37
C ASN A 73 1.81 2.57 -1.11
N VAL A 74 2.64 1.63 -0.66
CA VAL A 74 3.63 1.87 0.40
C VAL A 74 4.67 2.89 -0.06
N GLN A 75 5.15 2.81 -1.30
CA GLN A 75 6.07 3.79 -1.86
C GLN A 75 5.47 5.21 -1.90
N LYS A 76 4.20 5.34 -2.33
CA LYS A 76 3.47 6.63 -2.27
C LYS A 76 3.39 7.16 -0.85
N LEU A 77 3.00 6.32 0.11
CA LEU A 77 2.91 6.68 1.53
C LEU A 77 4.25 7.19 2.07
N ARG A 78 5.34 6.52 1.72
CA ARG A 78 6.70 6.95 2.09
C ARG A 78 7.10 8.27 1.44
N LYS A 79 6.75 8.50 0.17
CA LYS A 79 7.06 9.76 -0.53
C LYS A 79 6.33 10.93 0.10
N TYR A 80 5.02 10.82 0.29
CA TYR A 80 4.21 11.88 0.87
C TYR A 80 4.66 12.26 2.28
N ALA A 81 4.89 11.26 3.13
CA ALA A 81 5.37 11.48 4.49
C ALA A 81 6.76 12.15 4.56
N LYS A 82 7.56 12.08 3.48
CA LYS A 82 8.94 12.59 3.46
C LYS A 82 9.11 13.95 2.77
N GLU A 83 8.32 14.24 1.75
CA GLU A 83 8.60 15.32 0.78
C GLU A 83 7.34 16.15 0.51
N ASP A 84 6.30 15.53 -0.06
CA ASP A 84 5.13 16.26 -0.56
C ASP A 84 4.38 16.99 0.58
N VAL A 85 4.29 16.37 1.77
CA VAL A 85 3.75 16.99 3.00
C VAL A 85 4.35 18.37 3.27
N PHE A 86 5.68 18.50 3.18
CA PHE A 86 6.40 19.71 3.59
C PHE A 86 6.34 20.77 2.48
N SER A 87 6.40 20.34 1.21
CA SER A 87 6.23 21.27 0.09
C SER A 87 4.82 21.83 -0.02
N GLU A 88 3.78 21.03 0.22
CA GLU A 88 2.37 21.46 0.11
C GLU A 88 1.92 22.29 1.31
N SER A 89 2.51 22.06 2.49
CA SER A 89 2.12 22.73 3.73
C SER A 89 2.84 24.06 3.97
N GLY A 90 3.91 24.35 3.23
CA GLY A 90 4.80 25.48 3.51
C GLY A 90 5.54 25.37 4.85
N VAL A 91 5.49 24.20 5.50
CA VAL A 91 6.19 23.92 6.76
C VAL A 91 7.57 23.37 6.44
N GLU A 92 8.61 23.97 7.00
CA GLU A 92 9.96 23.46 6.86
C GLU A 92 10.07 22.01 7.33
N ARG A 93 10.70 21.18 6.50
CA ARG A 93 10.99 19.79 6.85
C ARG A 93 11.80 19.77 8.14
N PRO A 94 11.42 18.98 9.17
CA PRO A 94 12.28 18.78 10.33
C PRO A 94 13.59 18.19 9.87
N ALA A 95 14.71 18.86 10.21
CA ALA A 95 16.05 18.46 9.80
C ALA A 95 16.27 16.98 10.17
N ARG A 96 16.64 16.15 9.19
CA ARG A 96 17.04 14.77 9.51
C ARG A 96 18.25 14.83 10.42
N ARG A 97 18.35 13.91 11.38
CA ARG A 97 19.50 13.82 12.29
C ARG A 97 20.79 13.70 11.46
N GLY A 98 21.55 14.80 11.33
CA GLY A 98 22.77 14.89 10.50
C GLY A 98 22.71 15.84 9.29
N GLU A 99 21.55 16.40 8.93
CA GLU A 99 21.44 17.46 7.93
C GLU A 99 21.62 18.83 8.62
N ILE A 100 22.76 19.47 8.38
CA ILE A 100 23.00 20.86 8.78
C ILE A 100 22.24 21.77 7.81
N ASN A 101 21.28 22.55 8.31
CA ASN A 101 20.65 23.63 7.56
C ASN A 101 21.74 24.64 7.14
N PRO A 102 21.99 24.87 5.84
CA PRO A 102 22.67 26.07 5.42
C PRO A 102 21.65 27.20 5.60
N GLY A 103 21.94 28.12 6.53
CA GLY A 103 21.14 29.32 6.74
C GLY A 103 21.12 30.25 5.54
#